data_AF-A0A8K0G486-F1
#
_entry.id   AF-A0A8K0G486-F1
#
_cell.length_a   1.000
_cell.length_b   1.000
_cell.length_c   1.000
_cell.angle_alpha   90.00
_cell.angle_beta   90.00
_cell.angle_gamma   90.00
#
_symmetry.space_group_name_H-M   'P 1'
#
loop_
_entity.id
_entity.type
_entity.pdbx_description
1 polymer ?
#
loop_
_entity_poly.entity_id
_entity_poly.type
_entity_poly.pdbx_seq_one_letter_code
_entity_poly.pdbx_strand_id
1 'polypeptide(L)' 'MIPNSRAADLVNSFPPTSQNYDKVINSLKNRFGKDELLVEVYVRELLTLVISKAIKSNEQIPLSKIYDKLEAQL' A
#
# COMPACT_ATOMS: atom_id res chain seq x y z
N MET A 1 1.02 14.13 8.12
CA MET A 1 2.02 14.06 7.02
C MET A 1 3.39 13.97 7.64
N ILE A 2 4.24 13.04 7.19
CA ILE A 2 5.62 12.90 7.71
C ILE A 2 6.45 14.09 7.17
N PRO A 3 7.00 14.97 8.04
CA PRO A 3 7.83 16.08 7.59
C PRO A 3 9.06 15.60 6.81
N ASN A 4 9.52 16.38 5.82
CA ASN A 4 10.67 16.06 4.94
C ASN A 4 10.54 14.76 4.14
N SER A 5 9.33 14.23 3.99
CA SER A 5 9.07 13.12 3.09
C SER A 5 8.88 13.60 1.65
N ARG A 6 9.15 12.73 0.67
CA ARG A 6 8.90 13.03 -0.76
C ARG A 6 7.45 13.45 -1.06
N ALA A 7 6.49 12.97 -0.26
CA ALA A 7 5.10 13.37 -0.36
C ALA A 7 4.87 14.77 0.21
N ALA A 8 5.49 15.10 1.35
CA ALA A 8 5.48 16.46 1.91
C ALA A 8 6.10 17.49 0.95
N ASP A 9 7.25 17.16 0.36
CA ASP A 9 7.91 18.04 -0.62
C ASP A 9 7.04 18.26 -1.86
N LEU A 10 6.32 17.22 -2.30
CA LEU A 10 5.37 17.33 -3.40
C LEU A 10 4.20 18.24 -3.05
N VAL A 11 3.65 18.16 -1.82
CA VAL A 11 2.55 19.06 -1.42
C VAL A 11 3.04 20.50 -1.33
N ASN A 12 4.21 20.72 -0.72
CA ASN A 12 4.79 22.04 -0.51
C ASN A 12 5.23 22.75 -1.80
N SER A 13 5.37 22.02 -2.92
CA SER A 13 5.72 22.63 -4.22
C SER A 13 4.52 23.29 -4.92
N PHE A 14 3.29 22.99 -4.49
CA PHE A 14 2.09 23.64 -5.02
C PHE A 14 1.77 24.92 -4.24
N PRO A 15 1.53 26.06 -4.90
CA PRO A 15 0.98 27.23 -4.25
C PRO A 15 -0.38 26.92 -3.58
N PRO A 16 -0.66 27.45 -2.38
CA PRO A 16 -1.89 27.16 -1.61
C PRO A 16 -3.10 27.93 -2.17
N THR A 17 -3.50 27.60 -3.39
CA THR A 17 -4.67 28.17 -4.07
C THR A 17 -5.75 27.11 -4.23
N SER A 18 -7.01 27.53 -4.28
CA SER A 18 -8.16 26.63 -4.43
C SER A 18 -8.03 25.71 -5.65
N GLN A 19 -7.53 26.24 -6.76
CA GLN A 19 -7.33 25.52 -8.02
C GLN A 19 -6.25 24.42 -7.96
N ASN A 20 -5.37 24.45 -6.96
CA ASN A 20 -4.25 23.52 -6.86
C ASN A 20 -4.53 22.33 -5.96
N TYR A 21 -5.60 22.33 -5.14
CA TYR A 21 -5.93 21.20 -4.27
C TYR A 21 -6.20 19.93 -5.06
N ASP A 22 -7.01 19.97 -6.12
CA ASP A 22 -7.27 18.79 -6.93
C ASP A 22 -6.02 18.31 -7.66
N LYS A 23 -5.16 19.24 -8.11
CA LYS A 23 -3.91 18.93 -8.80
C LYS A 23 -2.92 18.21 -7.89
N VAL A 24 -2.75 18.68 -6.65
CA VAL A 24 -1.84 18.05 -5.69
C VAL A 24 -2.34 16.67 -5.28
N ILE A 25 -3.66 16.51 -5.08
CA ILE A 25 -4.27 15.21 -4.79
C ILE A 25 -4.05 14.23 -5.94
N ASN A 26 -4.30 14.66 -7.18
CA ASN A 26 -4.07 13.82 -8.36
C ASN A 26 -2.59 13.47 -8.52
N SER A 27 -1.68 14.41 -8.27
CA SER A 27 -0.24 14.17 -8.31
C SER A 27 0.19 13.15 -7.24
N LEU A 28 -0.35 13.25 -6.02
CA LEU A 28 -0.12 12.29 -4.95
C LEU A 28 -0.61 10.88 -5.33
N LYS A 29 -1.83 10.77 -5.85
CA LYS A 29 -2.38 9.48 -6.31
C LYS A 29 -1.53 8.87 -7.43
N ASN A 30 -1.21 9.64 -8.47
CA ASN A 30 -0.42 9.15 -9.60
C ASN A 30 0.99 8.70 -9.19
N ARG A 31 1.61 9.40 -8.23
CA ARG A 31 2.99 9.11 -7.80
C ARG A 31 3.08 8.03 -6.74
N PHE A 32 2.12 7.96 -5.81
CA PHE A 32 2.20 7.12 -4.61
C PHE A 32 1.01 6.19 -4.41
N GLY A 33 -0.19 6.53 -4.91
CA GLY A 33 -1.40 5.71 -4.83
C GLY A 33 -1.61 4.85 -6.07
N LYS A 34 -0.61 4.04 -6.44
CA LYS A 34 -0.67 3.15 -7.61
C LYS A 34 -1.48 1.90 -7.27
N ASP A 35 -2.79 1.99 -7.41
CA ASP A 35 -3.73 0.91 -7.06
C ASP A 35 -3.41 -0.42 -7.77
N GLU A 36 -2.97 -0.39 -9.02
CA GLU A 36 -2.55 -1.59 -9.76
C GLU A 36 -1.39 -2.33 -9.07
N LEU A 37 -0.39 -1.60 -8.56
CA LEU A 37 0.71 -2.20 -7.81
C LEU A 37 0.23 -2.78 -6.49
N LEU A 38 -0.73 -2.11 -5.84
CA LEU A 38 -1.31 -2.58 -4.59
C LEU A 38 -2.05 -3.91 -4.80
N VAL A 39 -2.83 -4.04 -5.89
CA VAL A 39 -3.46 -5.31 -6.29
C VAL A 39 -2.40 -6.40 -6.48
N GLU A 40 -1.30 -6.10 -7.17
CA GLU A 40 -0.26 -7.10 -7.41
C GLU A 40 0.46 -7.53 -6.12
N VAL A 41 0.69 -6.60 -5.19
CA VAL A 41 1.21 -6.92 -3.85
C VAL A 41 0.26 -7.88 -3.12
N TYR A 42 -1.04 -7.60 -3.12
CA TYR A 42 -2.02 -8.49 -2.50
C TYR A 42 -2.06 -9.88 -3.14
N VAL A 43 -2.04 -9.95 -4.48
CA VAL A 43 -2.00 -11.24 -5.19
C VAL A 43 -0.75 -12.03 -4.81
N ARG A 44 0.41 -11.38 -4.72
CA ARG A 44 1.67 -12.02 -4.31
C ARG A 44 1.63 -12.54 -2.88
N GLU A 45 1.10 -11.76 -1.95
CA GLU A 45 0.93 -12.19 -0.56
C GLU A 45 -0.04 -13.38 -0.49
N LEU A 46 -1.19 -13.31 -1.17
CA LEU A 46 -2.15 -14.42 -1.25
C LEU A 46 -1.52 -15.70 -1.81
N LEU A 47 -0.74 -15.61 -2.88
CA LEU A 47 -0.02 -16.75 -3.44
C LEU A 47 1.01 -17.31 -2.44
N THR A 48 1.77 -16.44 -1.77
CA THR A 48 2.72 -16.84 -0.72
C THR A 48 2.02 -17.61 0.39
N LEU A 49 0.81 -17.21 0.76
CA LEU A 49 0.00 -17.89 1.75
C LEU A 49 -0.46 -19.26 1.30
N VAL A 50 -0.99 -19.38 0.08
CA VAL A 50 -1.40 -20.67 -0.50
C VAL A 50 -0.23 -21.63 -0.58
N ILE A 51 0.92 -21.16 -1.08
CA ILE A 51 2.15 -21.94 -1.19
C ILE A 51 2.65 -22.37 0.19
N SER A 52 2.65 -21.47 1.19
CA SER A 52 3.08 -21.80 2.55
C SER A 52 2.23 -22.91 3.18
N LYS A 53 0.92 -22.91 2.92
CA LYS A 53 0.00 -23.97 3.39
C LYS A 53 0.12 -25.27 2.61
N ALA A 54 0.39 -25.19 1.30
CA ALA A 54 0.54 -26.36 0.44
C ALA A 54 1.88 -27.11 0.66
N ILE A 55 2.96 -26.36 0.90
CA ILE A 55 4.31 -26.93 1.07
C ILE A 55 4.59 -27.35 2.52
N LYS A 56 4.07 -26.62 3.52
CA LYS A 56 4.22 -26.98 4.94
C LYS A 56 3.01 -27.76 5.44
N SER A 57 2.91 -29.02 5.04
CA SER A 57 1.88 -29.95 5.54
C SER A 57 1.86 -30.14 7.08
N ASN A 58 2.89 -29.67 7.80
CA ASN A 58 3.01 -29.80 9.27
C ASN A 58 2.85 -28.49 10.09
N GLU A 59 2.80 -27.31 9.46
CA GLU A 59 2.58 -26.04 10.17
C GLU A 59 1.39 -25.31 9.55
N GLN A 60 0.18 -25.70 9.94
CA GLN A 60 -1.01 -24.96 9.56
C GLN A 60 -1.00 -23.60 10.27
N ILE A 61 -0.51 -22.56 9.58
CA ILE A 61 -0.66 -21.19 10.06
C ILE A 61 -2.16 -20.83 9.99
N PRO A 62 -2.80 -20.43 11.11
CA PRO A 62 -4.20 -20.03 11.12
C PRO A 62 -4.44 -18.87 10.16
N LEU A 63 -5.57 -18.90 9.44
CA LEU A 63 -5.91 -17.86 8.48
C LEU A 63 -6.06 -16.48 9.15
N SER A 64 -6.48 -16.44 10.41
CA SER A 64 -6.59 -15.20 11.21
C SER A 64 -5.23 -14.51 11.36
N LYS A 65 -4.19 -15.22 11.83
CA LYS A 65 -2.83 -14.68 11.97
C LYS A 65 -2.26 -14.13 10.66
N ILE A 66 -2.69 -14.68 9.55
CA ILE A 66 -2.31 -14.26 8.21
C ILE A 66 -3.03 -12.96 7.84
N TYR A 67 -4.35 -12.92 8.05
CA TYR A 67 -5.15 -11.72 7.84
C TYR A 67 -4.65 -10.55 8.68
N ASP A 68 -4.38 -10.77 9.98
CA ASP A 68 -3.87 -9.75 10.90
C ASP A 68 -2.52 -9.18 10.43
N LYS A 69 -1.64 -10.02 9.85
CA LYS A 69 -0.36 -9.57 9.27
C LYS A 69 -0.56 -8.74 8.01
N LEU A 70 -1.51 -9.13 7.16
CA LEU A 70 -1.84 -8.39 5.94
C LEU A 70 -2.41 -7.02 6.29
N GLU A 71 -3.34 -6.97 7.24
CA GLU A 71 -3.98 -5.73 7.71
C GLU A 71 -2.96 -4.79 8.38
N ALA A 72 -1.96 -5.31 9.10
CA ALA A 72 -0.90 -4.50 9.69
C ALA A 72 0.09 -3.89 8.67
N GLN A 73 0.10 -4.36 7.41
CA GLN A 73 0.93 -3.82 6.34
C GLN A 73 0.22 -2.75 5.49
N LEU A 74 -1.07 -2.51 5.76
CA LEU A 74 -1.90 -1.48 5.14
C LEU A 74 -1.96 -0.21 5.98
#